data_AF-A0A6A5YE89-F1
#
_entry.id   AF-A0A6A5YE89-F1
#
_cell.length_a   1.000
_cell.length_b   1.000
_cell.length_c   1.000
_cell.angle_alpha   90.00
_cell.angle_beta   90.00
_cell.angle_gamma   90.00
#
_symmetry.space_group_name_H-M   'P 1'
#
loop_
_entity.id
_entity.type
_entity.pdbx_description
1 polymer ?
#
loop_
_entity_poly.entity_id
_entity_poly.type
_entity_poly.pdbx_seq_one_letter_code
_entity_poly.pdbx_strand_id
1 'polypeptide(L)'
;MDIIYEWTESSRRPNTALILVDYIKMRKLDDVRGSLANTLGLLAWSEKQEICWDAGYMEAFIHAVGMLTPDSFHRPEFKRLSPVTRHNLEKAFNAMQIKILNAEEKLSTFDFPEIWHLATVTGHCPTFKSAEAFRGYLKNYYAQLGGEWPPSRYAYGKSWLTRDLVNRLQQDFGALYDILVNRDIEWNDCEERHTRKWQMASKSALSPDAFSPDLPNMPITDMLISFDNQHGYLHIPHPYPLLPRRLAQTPAPTKLKKSLFHIGKKDKDKASSRDPSEQMKLSLAFGDATNINKLGMNLEVNDLRDDFLEYEKSVSSALPPADARLGRWILLYAILQVLSTLSVDTIGIAHSDGVPYFLCPSLSNCPPW
;
A
#
# COMPACT_ATOMS: atom_id res chain seq x y z
N MET A 1 0.34 -39.72 -44.30
CA MET A 1 1.06 -39.33 -43.06
C MET A 1 0.76 -40.28 -41.90
N ASP A 2 -0.25 -41.15 -42.00
CA ASP A 2 -0.67 -42.04 -40.90
C ASP A 2 0.30 -43.20 -40.59
N ILE A 3 1.23 -43.53 -41.49
CA ILE A 3 2.10 -44.71 -41.34
C ILE A 3 3.34 -44.41 -40.45
N ILE A 4 3.69 -43.13 -40.23
CA ILE A 4 4.89 -42.77 -39.44
C ILE A 4 4.60 -42.76 -37.92
N TYR A 5 3.34 -42.64 -37.50
CA TYR A 5 2.98 -42.58 -36.07
C TYR A 5 3.01 -43.93 -35.35
N GLU A 6 2.80 -45.04 -36.07
CA GLU A 6 2.70 -46.38 -35.47
C GLU A 6 4.06 -46.99 -35.08
N TRP A 7 5.18 -46.48 -35.62
CA TRP A 7 6.51 -47.08 -35.44
C TRP A 7 7.43 -46.34 -34.45
N THR A 8 7.02 -45.17 -33.96
CA THR A 8 7.75 -44.48 -32.88
C THR A 8 7.32 -45.03 -31.52
N GLU A 9 8.29 -45.59 -30.77
CA GLU A 9 8.16 -45.88 -29.34
C GLU A 9 7.45 -44.71 -28.63
N SER A 10 6.53 -45.03 -27.72
CA SER A 10 5.74 -44.04 -26.98
C SER A 10 6.61 -42.99 -26.27
N SER A 11 7.83 -43.35 -25.87
CA SER A 11 8.84 -42.47 -25.27
C SER A 11 9.54 -41.50 -26.24
N ARG A 12 9.42 -41.73 -27.56
CA ARG A 12 10.03 -40.93 -28.63
C ARG A 12 9.04 -40.04 -29.37
N ARG A 13 7.74 -40.13 -29.02
CA ARG A 13 6.71 -39.27 -29.61
C ARG A 13 6.90 -37.85 -29.08
N PRO A 14 6.93 -36.82 -29.95
CA PRO A 14 6.97 -35.46 -29.46
C PRO A 14 5.77 -35.19 -28.56
N ASN A 15 5.98 -34.48 -27.47
CA ASN A 15 4.89 -34.06 -26.61
C ASN A 15 4.06 -33.03 -27.40
N THR A 16 2.96 -33.49 -28.01
CA THR A 16 2.08 -32.67 -28.85
C THR A 16 1.55 -31.46 -28.09
N ALA A 17 1.33 -31.58 -26.76
CA ALA A 17 0.91 -30.45 -25.94
C ALA A 17 1.99 -29.35 -25.91
N LEU A 18 3.28 -29.71 -25.78
CA LEU A 18 4.38 -28.74 -25.84
C LEU A 18 4.46 -28.04 -27.19
N ILE A 19 4.31 -28.77 -28.31
CA ILE A 19 4.31 -28.17 -29.65
C ILE A 19 3.17 -27.13 -29.79
N LEU A 20 1.98 -27.45 -29.27
CA LEU A 20 0.83 -26.54 -29.30
C LEU A 20 1.03 -25.33 -28.39
N VAL A 21 1.59 -25.52 -27.19
CA VAL A 21 1.95 -24.42 -26.27
C VAL A 21 2.96 -23.48 -26.92
N ASP A 22 4.01 -24.02 -27.53
CA ASP A 22 5.03 -23.23 -28.23
C ASP A 22 4.42 -22.45 -29.39
N TYR A 23 3.51 -23.07 -30.15
CA TYR A 23 2.77 -22.39 -31.21
C TYR A 23 1.91 -21.25 -30.68
N ILE A 24 1.16 -21.47 -29.59
CA ILE A 24 0.33 -20.45 -28.94
C ILE A 24 1.18 -19.26 -28.51
N LYS A 25 2.28 -19.51 -27.80
CA LYS A 25 3.20 -18.47 -27.33
C LYS A 25 3.86 -17.72 -28.49
N MET A 26 4.36 -18.43 -29.50
CA MET A 26 4.99 -17.82 -30.68
C MET A 26 4.02 -16.91 -31.43
N ARG A 27 2.73 -17.28 -31.46
CA ARG A 27 1.67 -16.51 -32.13
C ARG A 27 0.96 -15.53 -31.20
N LYS A 28 1.39 -15.42 -29.94
CA LYS A 28 0.79 -14.56 -28.90
C LYS A 28 -0.72 -14.81 -28.71
N LEU A 29 -1.15 -16.06 -28.87
CA LEU A 29 -2.54 -16.46 -28.67
C LEU A 29 -2.88 -16.63 -27.17
N ASP A 30 -1.86 -16.55 -26.32
CA ASP A 30 -1.93 -16.50 -24.86
C ASP A 30 -2.20 -15.09 -24.31
N ASP A 31 -2.12 -14.04 -25.14
CA ASP A 31 -2.54 -12.69 -24.76
C ASP A 31 -4.08 -12.61 -24.71
N VAL A 32 -4.62 -12.80 -23.51
CA VAL A 32 -6.06 -12.85 -23.26
C VAL A 32 -6.62 -11.54 -22.69
N ARG A 33 -5.81 -10.48 -22.65
CA ARG A 33 -6.20 -9.20 -22.04
C ARG A 33 -7.46 -8.63 -22.68
N GLY A 34 -8.39 -8.17 -21.84
CA GLY A 34 -9.60 -7.48 -22.29
C GLY A 34 -10.65 -8.35 -23.02
N SER A 35 -10.41 -9.66 -23.20
CA SER A 35 -11.36 -10.57 -23.85
C SER A 35 -11.70 -11.76 -22.97
N LEU A 36 -12.74 -11.61 -22.15
CA LEU A 36 -13.22 -12.71 -21.27
C LEU A 36 -13.51 -14.01 -22.04
N ALA A 37 -13.96 -13.92 -23.30
CA ALA A 37 -14.18 -15.11 -24.13
C ALA A 37 -12.88 -15.88 -24.44
N ASN A 38 -11.83 -15.16 -24.84
CA ASN A 38 -10.52 -15.75 -25.11
C ASN A 38 -9.90 -16.29 -23.81
N THR A 39 -10.04 -15.55 -22.71
CA THR A 39 -9.58 -15.97 -21.39
C THR A 39 -10.22 -17.28 -20.95
N LEU A 40 -11.54 -17.38 -20.98
CA LEU A 40 -12.25 -18.61 -20.60
C LEU A 40 -11.95 -19.77 -21.58
N GLY A 41 -11.73 -19.47 -22.86
CA GLY A 41 -11.29 -20.45 -23.85
C GLY A 41 -9.89 -21.01 -23.57
N LEU A 42 -8.93 -20.13 -23.26
CA LEU A 42 -7.57 -20.52 -22.88
C LEU A 42 -7.57 -21.33 -21.59
N LEU A 43 -8.36 -20.92 -20.60
CA LEU A 43 -8.51 -21.62 -19.34
C LEU A 43 -9.08 -23.03 -19.54
N ALA A 44 -10.16 -23.15 -20.32
CA ALA A 44 -10.80 -24.43 -20.64
C ALA A 44 -9.88 -25.37 -21.45
N TRP A 45 -8.98 -24.82 -22.25
CA TRP A 45 -7.98 -25.61 -22.97
C TRP A 45 -6.84 -26.06 -22.07
N SER A 46 -6.31 -25.13 -21.25
CA SER A 46 -5.19 -25.37 -20.36
C SER A 46 -5.53 -26.39 -19.27
N GLU A 47 -6.80 -26.43 -18.83
CA GLU A 47 -7.22 -27.33 -17.76
C GLU A 47 -7.43 -28.80 -18.17
N LYS A 48 -7.34 -29.10 -19.48
CA LYS A 48 -7.55 -30.46 -19.99
C LYS A 48 -6.44 -31.40 -19.52
N GLN A 49 -6.81 -32.62 -19.15
CA GLN A 49 -5.87 -33.60 -18.59
C GLN A 49 -4.72 -33.97 -19.54
N GLU A 50 -4.94 -33.90 -20.85
CA GLU A 50 -3.90 -34.17 -21.86
C GLU A 50 -2.97 -32.97 -22.11
N ILE A 51 -3.38 -31.78 -21.67
CA ILE A 51 -2.64 -30.52 -21.88
C ILE A 51 -1.92 -30.11 -20.60
N CYS A 52 -2.64 -30.00 -19.48
CA CYS A 52 -2.16 -29.56 -18.18
C CYS A 52 -1.16 -28.40 -18.25
N TRP A 53 -1.55 -27.31 -18.92
CA TRP A 53 -0.65 -26.18 -19.12
C TRP A 53 -0.78 -25.17 -17.97
N ASP A 54 0.03 -25.34 -16.94
CA ASP A 54 0.05 -24.51 -15.72
C ASP A 54 0.12 -23.00 -16.04
N ALA A 55 1.16 -22.55 -16.75
CA ALA A 55 1.33 -21.12 -17.03
C ALA A 55 0.14 -20.50 -17.79
N GLY A 56 -0.48 -21.24 -18.73
CA GLY A 56 -1.67 -20.76 -19.45
C GLY A 56 -2.93 -20.79 -18.60
N TYR A 57 -3.05 -21.78 -17.71
CA TYR A 57 -4.11 -21.82 -16.71
C TYR A 57 -4.01 -20.61 -15.79
N MET A 58 -2.83 -20.32 -15.26
CA MET A 58 -2.60 -19.21 -14.34
C MET A 58 -2.87 -17.85 -15.00
N GLU A 59 -2.31 -17.61 -16.18
CA GLU A 59 -2.56 -16.40 -16.98
C GLU A 59 -4.06 -16.18 -17.17
N ALA A 60 -4.75 -17.20 -17.67
CA ALA A 60 -6.17 -17.12 -17.95
C ALA A 60 -7.03 -17.00 -16.67
N PHE A 61 -6.69 -17.72 -15.60
CA PHE A 61 -7.43 -17.68 -14.34
C PHE A 61 -7.38 -16.28 -13.74
N ILE A 62 -6.19 -15.67 -13.68
CA ILE A 62 -5.98 -14.36 -13.08
C ILE A 62 -6.74 -13.28 -13.87
N HIS A 63 -6.61 -13.29 -15.20
CA HIS A 63 -7.35 -12.37 -16.04
C HIS A 63 -8.87 -12.59 -15.98
N ALA A 64 -9.32 -13.84 -15.87
CA ALA A 64 -10.75 -14.13 -15.75
C ALA A 64 -11.31 -13.51 -14.48
N VAL A 65 -10.66 -13.72 -13.33
CA VAL A 65 -11.13 -13.18 -12.04
C VAL A 65 -11.30 -11.65 -12.09
N GLY A 66 -10.34 -10.94 -12.69
CA GLY A 66 -10.42 -9.48 -12.81
C GLY A 66 -11.51 -8.98 -13.78
N MET A 67 -11.84 -9.76 -14.81
CA MET A 67 -12.86 -9.41 -15.81
C MET A 67 -14.27 -9.90 -15.48
N LEU A 68 -14.40 -10.87 -14.59
CA LEU A 68 -15.69 -11.50 -14.28
C LEU A 68 -16.71 -10.48 -13.75
N THR A 69 -17.96 -10.76 -14.07
CA THR A 69 -19.13 -10.07 -13.57
C THR A 69 -20.16 -11.09 -13.10
N PRO A 70 -21.16 -10.72 -12.28
CA PRO A 70 -22.23 -11.65 -11.92
C PRO A 70 -22.89 -12.32 -13.14
N ASP A 71 -23.11 -11.57 -14.22
CA ASP A 71 -23.69 -12.10 -15.46
C ASP A 71 -22.77 -13.07 -16.21
N SER A 72 -21.46 -13.01 -15.95
CA SER A 72 -20.47 -13.83 -16.63
C SER A 72 -20.63 -15.32 -16.32
N PHE A 73 -21.19 -15.67 -15.15
CA PHE A 73 -21.40 -17.06 -14.74
C PHE A 73 -22.44 -17.81 -15.58
N HIS A 74 -23.31 -17.07 -16.29
CA HIS A 74 -24.33 -17.67 -17.16
C HIS A 74 -23.83 -17.95 -18.58
N ARG A 75 -22.64 -17.45 -18.94
CA ARG A 75 -22.08 -17.55 -20.29
C ARG A 75 -21.75 -19.00 -20.67
N PRO A 76 -21.96 -19.41 -21.94
CA PRO A 76 -21.62 -20.75 -22.41
C PRO A 76 -20.14 -21.11 -22.21
N GLU A 77 -19.24 -20.14 -22.40
CA GLU A 77 -17.79 -20.32 -22.23
C GLU A 77 -17.46 -20.66 -20.77
N PHE A 78 -18.10 -19.99 -19.81
CA PHE A 78 -17.92 -20.29 -18.39
C PHE A 78 -18.42 -21.70 -18.07
N LYS A 79 -19.58 -22.09 -18.61
CA LYS A 79 -20.18 -23.42 -18.40
C LYS A 79 -19.37 -24.57 -18.99
N ARG A 80 -18.47 -24.30 -19.94
CA ARG A 80 -17.56 -25.31 -20.53
C ARG A 80 -16.40 -25.69 -19.61
N LEU A 81 -16.10 -24.86 -18.61
CA LEU A 81 -15.06 -25.14 -17.63
C LEU A 81 -15.46 -26.31 -16.71
N SER A 82 -14.44 -27.00 -16.21
CA SER A 82 -14.61 -28.05 -15.21
C SER A 82 -15.35 -27.51 -13.97
N PRO A 83 -16.14 -28.36 -13.27
CA PRO A 83 -16.83 -27.94 -12.04
C PRO A 83 -15.90 -27.32 -10.99
N VAL A 84 -14.66 -27.85 -10.89
CA VAL A 84 -13.65 -27.37 -9.93
C VAL A 84 -13.15 -25.98 -10.31
N THR A 85 -12.78 -25.75 -11.57
CA THR A 85 -12.32 -24.43 -12.03
C THR A 85 -13.41 -23.38 -11.92
N ARG A 86 -14.68 -23.73 -12.23
CA ARG A 86 -15.82 -22.80 -12.01
C ARG A 86 -15.96 -22.40 -10.54
N HIS A 87 -15.93 -23.38 -9.64
CA HIS A 87 -16.00 -23.12 -8.20
C HIS A 87 -14.85 -22.23 -7.72
N ASN A 88 -13.62 -22.50 -8.20
CA ASN A 88 -12.44 -21.71 -7.86
C ASN A 88 -12.52 -20.27 -8.38
N LEU A 89 -12.99 -20.07 -9.61
CA LEU A 89 -13.20 -18.73 -10.19
C LEU A 89 -14.25 -17.94 -9.40
N GLU A 90 -15.39 -18.56 -9.06
CA GLU A 90 -16.43 -17.91 -8.24
C GLU A 90 -15.88 -17.50 -6.88
N LYS A 91 -15.14 -18.39 -6.20
CA LYS A 91 -14.51 -18.11 -4.91
C LYS A 91 -13.48 -16.98 -5.01
N ALA A 92 -12.60 -17.02 -6.01
CA ALA A 92 -11.58 -15.99 -6.22
C ALA A 92 -12.19 -14.64 -6.61
N PHE A 93 -13.23 -14.63 -7.44
CA PHE A 93 -14.01 -13.44 -7.79
C PHE A 93 -14.62 -12.81 -6.54
N ASN A 94 -15.37 -13.58 -5.74
CA ASN A 94 -15.99 -13.06 -4.53
C ASN A 94 -14.95 -12.51 -3.53
N ALA A 95 -13.83 -13.22 -3.35
CA ALA A 95 -12.74 -12.74 -2.50
C ALA A 95 -12.13 -11.43 -3.00
N MET A 96 -11.93 -11.29 -4.32
CA MET A 96 -11.44 -10.06 -4.92
C MET A 96 -12.43 -8.90 -4.77
N GLN A 97 -13.73 -9.13 -4.94
CA GLN A 97 -14.76 -8.10 -4.71
C GLN A 97 -14.75 -7.61 -3.27
N ILE A 98 -14.63 -8.51 -2.28
CA ILE A 98 -14.51 -8.13 -0.86
C ILE A 98 -13.26 -7.28 -0.62
N LYS A 99 -12.10 -7.65 -1.21
CA LYS A 99 -10.87 -6.86 -1.10
C LYS A 99 -11.05 -5.44 -1.65
N ILE A 100 -11.66 -5.30 -2.82
CA ILE A 100 -11.92 -4.00 -3.47
C ILE A 100 -12.84 -3.15 -2.59
N LEU A 101 -13.96 -3.70 -2.12
CA LEU A 101 -14.91 -2.98 -1.27
C LEU A 101 -14.27 -2.49 0.04
N ASN A 102 -13.49 -3.35 0.71
CA ASN A 102 -12.78 -2.97 1.94
C ASN A 102 -11.74 -1.87 1.70
N ALA A 103 -11.04 -1.92 0.56
CA ALA A 103 -10.08 -0.89 0.19
C ALA A 103 -10.78 0.42 -0.18
N GLU A 104 -11.90 0.38 -0.89
CA GLU A 104 -12.73 1.55 -1.19
C GLU A 104 -13.20 2.25 0.08
N GLU A 105 -13.74 1.51 1.04
CA GLU A 105 -14.20 2.09 2.30
C GLU A 105 -13.06 2.84 3.02
N LYS A 106 -11.91 2.19 3.19
CA LYS A 106 -10.76 2.75 3.89
C LYS A 106 -10.11 3.92 3.15
N LEU A 107 -9.90 3.81 1.84
CA LEU A 107 -9.23 4.84 1.04
C LEU A 107 -10.13 6.05 0.76
N SER A 108 -11.46 5.87 0.72
CA SER A 108 -12.40 6.99 0.54
C SER A 108 -12.27 8.04 1.65
N THR A 109 -12.05 7.57 2.87
CA THR A 109 -11.98 8.42 4.06
C THR A 109 -10.56 8.63 4.58
N PHE A 110 -9.58 7.82 4.14
CA PHE A 110 -8.26 7.72 4.75
C PHE A 110 -8.34 7.60 6.28
N ASP A 111 -9.34 6.87 6.79
CA ASP A 111 -9.58 6.68 8.22
C ASP A 111 -9.20 5.27 8.64
N PHE A 112 -8.51 5.16 9.77
CA PHE A 112 -7.99 3.90 10.30
C PHE A 112 -8.12 3.90 11.81
N PRO A 113 -9.33 3.94 12.38
CA PRO A 113 -9.51 3.99 13.83
C PRO A 113 -8.90 2.77 14.52
N GLU A 114 -8.78 1.63 13.82
CA GLU A 114 -8.25 0.39 14.36
C GLU A 114 -6.76 0.50 14.72
N ILE A 115 -5.96 1.34 14.06
CA ILE A 115 -4.53 1.50 14.43
C ILE A 115 -4.37 2.26 15.76
N TRP A 116 -5.41 2.96 16.20
CA TRP A 116 -5.42 3.82 17.39
C TRP A 116 -6.13 3.18 18.59
N HIS A 117 -6.40 1.87 18.57
CA HIS A 117 -7.24 1.19 19.57
C HIS A 117 -6.64 1.08 20.98
N LEU A 118 -5.33 1.27 21.13
CA LEU A 118 -4.68 1.13 22.45
C LEU A 118 -5.09 2.28 23.37
N ALA A 119 -5.66 1.96 24.53
CA ALA A 119 -6.23 2.93 25.48
C ALA A 119 -5.22 3.98 25.98
N THR A 120 -3.92 3.72 25.88
CA THR A 120 -2.84 4.67 26.20
C THR A 120 -2.74 5.82 25.20
N VAL A 121 -3.27 5.63 23.98
CA VAL A 121 -3.28 6.64 22.93
C VAL A 121 -4.58 7.43 23.00
N THR A 122 -4.57 8.52 23.76
CA THR A 122 -5.74 9.40 23.86
C THR A 122 -5.97 10.15 22.55
N GLY A 123 -7.22 10.39 22.14
CA GLY A 123 -7.55 11.24 20.97
C GLY A 123 -7.07 12.71 21.09
N HIS A 124 -6.53 13.10 22.25
CA HIS A 124 -5.90 14.40 22.47
C HIS A 124 -4.38 14.39 22.21
N CYS A 125 -3.79 13.22 21.94
CA CYS A 125 -2.37 13.06 21.68
C CYS A 125 -1.94 13.92 20.48
N PRO A 126 -0.82 14.67 20.58
CA PRO A 126 -0.19 15.36 19.47
C PRO A 126 -0.11 14.53 18.18
N THR A 127 0.40 13.30 18.30
CA THR A 127 0.62 12.40 17.17
C THR A 127 -0.68 12.11 16.41
N PHE A 128 -1.77 11.84 17.13
CA PHE A 128 -3.10 11.62 16.54
C PHE A 128 -3.61 12.86 15.81
N LYS A 129 -3.51 14.05 16.43
CA LYS A 129 -3.93 15.31 15.79
C LYS A 129 -3.15 15.61 14.51
N SER A 130 -1.86 15.27 14.47
CA SER A 130 -1.04 15.40 13.26
C SER A 130 -1.49 14.44 12.16
N ALA A 131 -1.84 13.20 12.52
CA ALA A 131 -2.40 12.23 11.58
C ALA A 131 -3.72 12.75 10.97
N GLU A 132 -4.64 13.27 11.79
CA GLU A 132 -5.92 13.84 11.31
C GLU A 132 -5.73 15.08 10.43
N ALA A 133 -4.79 15.96 10.78
CA ALA A 133 -4.47 17.10 9.92
C ALA A 133 -3.91 16.65 8.56
N PHE A 134 -3.04 15.64 8.56
CA PHE A 134 -2.50 15.05 7.34
C PHE A 134 -3.57 14.33 6.50
N ARG A 135 -4.49 13.62 7.15
CA ARG A 135 -5.67 13.04 6.52
C ARG A 135 -6.50 14.09 5.78
N GLY A 136 -6.78 15.22 6.43
CA GLY A 136 -7.48 16.36 5.81
C GLY A 136 -6.72 16.94 4.62
N TYR A 137 -5.40 17.10 4.77
CA TYR A 137 -4.53 17.52 3.67
C TYR A 137 -4.60 16.56 2.46
N LEU A 138 -4.49 15.25 2.66
CA LEU A 138 -4.57 14.25 1.58
C LEU A 138 -5.91 14.32 0.83
N LYS A 139 -7.02 14.41 1.56
CA LYS A 139 -8.36 14.58 0.94
C LYS A 139 -8.42 15.83 0.08
N ASN A 140 -7.91 16.96 0.59
CA ASN A 140 -7.89 18.21 -0.16
C ASN A 140 -6.99 18.12 -1.40
N TYR A 141 -5.82 17.52 -1.27
CA TYR A 141 -4.87 17.30 -2.37
C TYR A 141 -5.52 16.51 -3.51
N TYR A 142 -6.07 15.32 -3.21
CA TYR A 142 -6.70 14.51 -4.25
C TYR A 142 -8.02 15.09 -4.77
N ALA A 143 -8.77 15.83 -3.95
CA ALA A 143 -9.94 16.57 -4.41
C ALA A 143 -9.55 17.70 -5.39
N GLN A 144 -8.44 18.40 -5.17
CA GLN A 144 -7.96 19.43 -6.10
C GLN A 144 -7.50 18.82 -7.43
N LEU A 145 -6.85 17.65 -7.40
CA LEU A 145 -6.44 16.94 -8.61
C LEU A 145 -7.62 16.35 -9.40
N GLY A 146 -8.58 15.76 -8.69
CA GLY A 146 -9.67 14.98 -9.28
C GLY A 146 -11.00 15.73 -9.47
N GLY A 147 -11.13 16.91 -8.86
CA GLY A 147 -12.37 17.67 -8.68
C GLY A 147 -13.05 17.41 -7.33
N GLU A 148 -13.01 16.17 -6.86
CA GLU A 148 -13.58 15.71 -5.59
C GLU A 148 -12.85 14.44 -5.10
N TRP A 149 -12.99 14.12 -3.81
CA TRP A 149 -12.49 12.87 -3.25
C TRP A 149 -13.53 12.20 -2.34
N PRO A 150 -13.81 10.90 -2.51
CA PRO A 150 -13.38 10.06 -3.64
C PRO A 150 -14.01 10.53 -4.97
N PRO A 151 -13.46 10.16 -6.13
CA PRO A 151 -14.08 10.50 -7.41
C PRO A 151 -15.51 9.94 -7.53
N SER A 152 -16.50 10.73 -7.96
CA SER A 152 -17.88 10.23 -8.19
C SER A 152 -17.99 9.32 -9.42
N ARG A 153 -16.97 9.32 -10.29
CA ARG A 153 -16.96 8.53 -11.52
C ARG A 153 -16.58 7.08 -11.23
N TYR A 154 -17.59 6.22 -11.23
CA TYR A 154 -17.41 4.77 -11.24
C TYR A 154 -16.88 4.31 -12.60
N ALA A 155 -15.72 3.65 -12.63
CA ALA A 155 -15.29 2.96 -13.83
C ALA A 155 -16.22 1.77 -14.08
N TYR A 156 -16.78 1.68 -15.29
CA TYR A 156 -17.68 0.60 -15.70
C TYR A 156 -18.88 0.39 -14.75
N GLY A 157 -19.29 1.44 -14.02
CA GLY A 157 -20.48 1.46 -13.18
C GLY A 157 -20.42 0.64 -11.88
N LYS A 158 -19.23 0.27 -11.38
CA LYS A 158 -19.11 -0.64 -10.22
C LYS A 158 -18.28 -0.12 -9.06
N SER A 159 -17.15 0.52 -9.33
CA SER A 159 -16.18 0.94 -8.31
C SER A 159 -15.50 2.23 -8.76
N TRP A 160 -15.24 3.14 -7.82
CA TRP A 160 -14.45 4.34 -8.09
C TRP A 160 -12.94 4.03 -7.99
N LEU A 161 -12.58 2.97 -7.27
CA LEU A 161 -11.21 2.53 -7.06
C LEU A 161 -10.77 1.61 -8.20
N THR A 162 -10.24 2.20 -9.25
CA THR A 162 -9.68 1.47 -10.40
C THR A 162 -8.27 0.97 -10.11
N ARG A 163 -7.81 -0.03 -10.89
CA ARG A 163 -6.40 -0.47 -10.84
C ARG A 163 -5.44 0.69 -11.12
N ASP A 164 -5.73 1.54 -12.11
CA ASP A 164 -4.91 2.69 -12.44
C ASP A 164 -4.82 3.69 -11.27
N LEU A 165 -5.94 3.94 -10.58
CA LEU A 165 -5.94 4.79 -9.40
C LEU A 165 -5.14 4.17 -8.26
N VAL A 166 -5.32 2.87 -7.98
CA VAL A 166 -4.52 2.15 -6.97
C VAL A 166 -3.03 2.24 -7.28
N ASN A 167 -2.63 2.03 -8.54
CA ASN A 167 -1.24 2.12 -8.97
C ASN A 167 -0.68 3.54 -8.79
N ARG A 168 -1.47 4.57 -9.13
CA ARG A 168 -1.10 5.97 -8.89
C ARG A 168 -0.95 6.27 -7.40
N LEU A 169 -1.92 5.88 -6.58
CA LEU A 169 -1.82 6.05 -5.13
C LEU A 169 -0.60 5.31 -4.58
N GLN A 170 -0.32 4.09 -5.05
CA GLN A 170 0.85 3.32 -4.63
C GLN A 170 2.16 4.04 -5.02
N GLN A 171 2.25 4.65 -6.20
CA GLN A 171 3.40 5.46 -6.61
C GLN A 171 3.55 6.69 -5.71
N ASP A 172 2.46 7.42 -5.48
CA ASP A 172 2.43 8.65 -4.68
C ASP A 172 2.83 8.38 -3.21
N PHE A 173 2.18 7.42 -2.55
CA PHE A 173 2.49 7.05 -1.16
C PHE A 173 3.81 6.28 -1.03
N GLY A 174 4.21 5.53 -2.06
CA GLY A 174 5.54 4.90 -2.13
C GLY A 174 6.65 5.94 -2.17
N ALA A 175 6.50 7.00 -2.96
CA ALA A 175 7.45 8.11 -3.01
C ALA A 175 7.57 8.85 -1.67
N LEU A 176 6.44 9.03 -0.96
CA LEU A 176 6.45 9.55 0.42
C LEU A 176 7.15 8.60 1.40
N TYR A 177 6.89 7.30 1.30
CA TYR A 177 7.58 6.32 2.14
C TYR A 177 9.09 6.35 1.91
N ASP A 178 9.54 6.33 0.66
CA ASP A 178 10.97 6.31 0.32
C ASP A 178 11.72 7.52 0.86
N ILE A 179 11.07 8.70 0.86
CA ILE A 179 11.69 9.92 1.35
C ILE A 179 11.70 10.01 2.88
N LEU A 180 10.70 9.42 3.56
CA LEU A 180 10.52 9.55 5.01
C LEU A 180 11.10 8.39 5.81
N VAL A 181 11.24 7.20 5.23
CA VAL A 181 11.62 5.98 5.95
C VAL A 181 13.03 6.03 6.56
N ASN A 182 13.16 5.56 7.80
CA ASN A 182 14.47 5.26 8.36
C ASN A 182 14.88 3.82 8.02
N ARG A 183 15.68 3.67 6.96
CA ARG A 183 16.19 2.37 6.47
C ARG A 183 17.11 1.63 7.45
N ASP A 184 17.56 2.29 8.51
CA ASP A 184 18.35 1.65 9.58
C ASP A 184 17.47 0.83 10.54
N ILE A 185 16.18 1.16 10.65
CA ILE A 185 15.26 0.45 11.53
C ILE A 185 14.63 -0.72 10.77
N GLU A 186 14.58 -1.89 11.36
CA GLU A 186 14.01 -3.11 10.80
C GLU A 186 13.18 -3.87 11.83
N TRP A 187 12.34 -4.78 11.33
CA TRP A 187 11.67 -5.77 12.16
C TRP A 187 12.67 -6.87 12.55
N ASN A 188 12.82 -7.09 13.85
CA ASN A 188 13.57 -8.19 14.44
C ASN A 188 12.55 -9.21 14.98
N ASP A 189 12.46 -10.36 14.30
CA ASP A 189 11.71 -11.53 14.76
C ASP A 189 12.61 -12.35 15.68
N CYS A 190 12.14 -12.63 16.89
CA CYS A 190 12.87 -13.47 17.83
C CYS A 190 11.89 -14.37 18.60
N GLU A 191 11.78 -15.62 18.15
CA GLU A 191 10.88 -16.61 18.73
C GLU A 191 11.26 -17.02 20.17
N GLU A 192 12.51 -16.80 20.57
CA GLU A 192 13.00 -17.09 21.92
C GLU A 192 12.53 -16.07 22.96
N ARG A 193 11.99 -14.92 22.54
CA ARG A 193 11.48 -13.91 23.48
C ARG A 193 10.18 -14.40 24.11
N HIS A 194 10.17 -14.50 25.43
CA HIS A 194 8.94 -14.69 26.23
C HIS A 194 7.95 -13.50 26.15
N THR A 195 8.26 -12.46 25.36
CA THR A 195 7.47 -11.25 25.16
C THR A 195 7.00 -11.17 23.71
N ARG A 196 6.88 -9.98 23.11
CA ARG A 196 6.42 -9.83 21.72
C ARG A 196 7.42 -10.46 20.72
N LYS A 197 6.88 -11.24 19.77
CA LYS A 197 7.62 -11.92 18.69
C LYS A 197 8.38 -10.93 17.80
N TRP A 198 7.72 -9.81 17.48
CA TRP A 198 8.27 -8.76 16.63
C TRP A 198 8.67 -7.53 17.44
N GLN A 199 9.85 -6.98 17.16
CA GLN A 199 10.32 -5.70 17.69
C GLN A 199 11.01 -4.86 16.62
N MET A 200 10.94 -3.54 16.72
CA MET A 200 11.78 -2.69 15.88
C MET A 200 13.20 -2.61 16.47
N ALA A 201 14.21 -2.79 15.62
CA ALA A 201 15.62 -2.70 16.01
C ALA A 201 16.40 -1.85 15.00
N SER A 202 17.42 -1.14 15.47
CA SER A 202 18.38 -0.44 14.62
C SER A 202 19.49 -1.41 14.21
N LYS A 203 19.82 -1.44 12.91
CA LYS A 203 20.93 -2.23 12.36
C LYS A 203 22.29 -1.72 12.83
N SER A 204 22.43 -0.41 12.96
CA SER A 204 23.70 0.25 13.28
C SER A 204 23.91 0.51 14.77
N ALA A 205 22.91 0.24 15.61
CA ALA A 205 23.00 0.46 17.04
C ALA A 205 23.99 -0.49 17.72
N LEU A 206 24.91 0.08 18.49
CA LEU A 206 25.93 -0.66 19.25
C LEU A 206 25.35 -1.41 20.46
N SER A 207 24.16 -1.03 20.93
CA SER A 207 23.43 -1.73 21.99
C SER A 207 21.92 -1.76 21.71
N PRO A 208 21.19 -2.80 22.16
CA PRO A 208 19.75 -2.91 21.97
C PRO A 208 18.95 -1.73 22.56
N ASP A 209 19.46 -1.11 23.63
CA ASP A 209 18.80 0.01 24.33
C ASP A 209 19.05 1.38 23.66
N ALA A 210 19.94 1.45 22.65
CA ALA A 210 20.27 2.72 21.99
C ALA A 210 19.13 3.28 21.13
N PHE A 211 18.14 2.45 20.78
CA PHE A 211 16.95 2.84 20.04
C PHE A 211 15.70 2.36 20.77
N SER A 212 14.78 3.29 21.05
CA SER A 212 13.46 2.97 21.58
C SER A 212 12.40 3.63 20.71
N PRO A 213 11.60 2.86 19.94
CA PRO A 213 10.56 3.41 19.08
C PRO A 213 9.33 3.85 19.88
N ASP A 214 9.08 3.21 21.02
CA ASP A 214 7.86 3.29 21.80
C ASP A 214 7.98 4.41 22.84
N LEU A 215 7.02 5.34 22.84
CA LEU A 215 6.89 6.35 23.90
C LEU A 215 5.78 5.92 24.88
N PRO A 216 5.78 6.38 26.14
CA PRO A 216 4.81 5.94 27.16
C PRO A 216 3.32 6.02 26.75
N ASN A 217 2.96 6.97 25.88
CA ASN A 217 1.60 7.16 25.36
C ASN A 217 1.49 6.93 23.84
N MET A 218 2.53 6.35 23.24
CA MET A 218 2.60 6.02 21.81
C MET A 218 3.43 4.73 21.62
N PRO A 219 2.90 3.56 22.00
CA PRO A 219 3.54 2.26 21.78
C PRO A 219 3.41 1.84 20.31
N ILE A 220 4.05 2.58 19.40
CA ILE A 220 3.89 2.44 17.96
C ILE A 220 4.19 1.03 17.46
N THR A 221 5.15 0.32 18.07
CA THR A 221 5.48 -1.05 17.70
C THR A 221 4.26 -1.96 17.85
N ASP A 222 3.57 -1.87 19.00
CA ASP A 222 2.39 -2.69 19.27
C ASP A 222 1.21 -2.25 18.40
N MET A 223 1.06 -0.94 18.15
CA MET A 223 0.02 -0.39 17.25
C MET A 223 0.14 -0.95 15.83
N LEU A 224 1.35 -0.97 15.25
CA LEU A 224 1.54 -1.47 13.88
C LEU A 224 1.36 -2.99 13.81
N ILE A 225 1.94 -3.75 14.76
CA ILE A 225 1.80 -5.21 14.81
C ILE A 225 0.34 -5.62 14.95
N SER A 226 -0.39 -4.99 15.86
CA SER A 226 -1.79 -5.29 16.11
C SER A 226 -2.68 -4.95 14.91
N PHE A 227 -2.45 -3.80 14.26
CA PHE A 227 -3.15 -3.43 13.04
C PHE A 227 -2.93 -4.44 11.91
N ASP A 228 -1.68 -4.88 11.71
CA ASP A 228 -1.33 -5.86 10.68
C ASP A 228 -1.95 -7.22 10.98
N ASN A 229 -1.82 -7.71 12.22
CA ASN A 229 -2.38 -9.00 12.64
C ASN A 229 -3.91 -9.02 12.53
N GLN A 230 -4.58 -7.93 12.91
CA GLN A 230 -6.03 -7.82 12.85
C GLN A 230 -6.55 -7.97 11.41
N HIS A 231 -5.78 -7.51 10.42
CA HIS A 231 -6.17 -7.52 9.02
C HIS A 231 -5.49 -8.63 8.19
N GLY A 232 -4.58 -9.39 8.79
CA GLY A 232 -3.77 -10.40 8.10
C GLY A 232 -2.77 -9.80 7.11
N TYR A 233 -2.29 -8.58 7.36
CA TYR A 233 -1.25 -7.95 6.54
C TYR A 233 0.14 -8.49 6.88
N LEU A 234 1.03 -8.52 5.89
CA LEU A 234 2.46 -8.67 6.13
C LEU A 234 3.02 -7.35 6.63
N HIS A 235 3.98 -7.40 7.55
CA HIS A 235 4.61 -6.18 8.06
C HIS A 235 5.40 -5.46 6.96
N ILE A 236 5.13 -4.17 6.76
CA ILE A 236 5.93 -3.36 5.82
C ILE A 236 7.36 -3.28 6.35
N PRO A 237 8.39 -3.49 5.51
CA PRO A 237 9.78 -3.38 5.94
C PRO A 237 10.09 -1.96 6.44
N HIS A 238 11.11 -1.81 7.28
CA HIS A 238 11.50 -0.52 7.85
C HIS A 238 10.33 0.31 8.43
N PRO A 239 9.77 -0.13 9.57
CA PRO A 239 8.49 0.38 10.06
C PRO A 239 8.55 1.75 10.74
N TYR A 240 9.68 2.48 10.63
CA TYR A 240 9.91 3.71 11.38
C TYR A 240 10.40 4.85 10.48
N PRO A 241 9.93 6.09 10.69
CA PRO A 241 10.36 7.24 9.90
C PRO A 241 11.69 7.81 10.40
N LEU A 242 12.37 8.56 9.54
CA LEU A 242 13.33 9.57 9.95
C LEU A 242 12.57 10.65 10.73
N LEU A 243 13.02 10.92 11.94
CA LEU A 243 12.43 11.95 12.79
C LEU A 243 13.26 13.24 12.72
N PRO A 244 12.64 14.41 12.52
CA PRO A 244 13.30 15.69 12.74
C PRO A 244 13.91 15.74 14.14
N ARG A 245 15.13 16.29 14.26
CA ARG A 245 15.76 16.44 15.58
C ARG A 245 14.82 17.21 16.50
N ARG A 246 14.62 16.70 17.72
CA ARG A 246 13.94 17.44 18.78
C ARG A 246 14.79 18.69 19.05
N LEU A 247 14.35 19.83 18.52
CA LEU A 247 14.99 21.11 18.83
C LEU A 247 14.92 21.27 20.34
N ALA A 248 16.07 21.42 20.99
CA ALA A 248 16.11 21.68 22.43
C ALA A 248 15.25 22.92 22.68
N GLN A 249 14.18 22.75 23.45
CA GLN A 249 13.45 23.89 23.98
C GLN A 249 14.46 24.60 24.88
N THR A 250 15.01 25.72 24.41
CA THR A 250 15.72 26.63 25.31
C THR A 250 14.76 26.91 26.46
N PRO A 251 15.15 26.65 27.73
CA PRO A 251 14.28 26.88 28.86
C PRO A 251 13.77 28.31 28.75
N ALA A 252 12.45 28.49 28.81
CA ALA A 252 11.84 29.80 28.79
C ALA A 252 12.60 30.68 29.80
N PRO A 253 13.05 31.90 29.42
CA PRO A 253 13.78 32.74 30.35
C PRO A 253 12.92 32.84 31.61
N THR A 254 13.50 32.39 32.72
CA THR A 254 12.93 32.50 34.05
C THR A 254 12.40 33.92 34.18
N LYS A 255 11.09 34.06 34.38
CA LYS A 255 10.41 35.35 34.49
C LYS A 255 11.03 36.11 35.66
N LEU A 256 12.07 36.88 35.38
CA LEU A 256 12.62 37.88 36.26
C LEU A 256 11.52 38.92 36.48
N LYS A 257 11.14 39.02 37.76
CA LYS A 257 10.13 39.89 38.37
C LYS A 257 9.88 41.17 37.58
N LYS A 258 8.67 41.32 37.02
CA LYS A 258 8.22 42.63 36.54
C LYS A 258 7.57 43.40 37.68
N SER A 259 8.18 44.56 37.90
CA SER A 259 7.67 45.72 38.61
C SER A 259 6.25 46.09 38.17
N LEU A 260 5.54 46.71 39.11
CA LEU A 260 4.20 47.27 39.01
C LEU A 260 4.14 48.38 37.94
N PHE A 261 2.91 48.71 37.51
CA PHE A 261 2.48 49.77 36.57
C PHE A 261 2.36 49.39 35.09
N HIS A 262 1.15 48.99 34.66
CA HIS A 262 0.30 49.84 33.80
C HIS A 262 -1.04 49.19 33.43
N ILE A 263 -2.06 50.03 33.40
CA ILE A 263 -3.46 49.77 33.08
C ILE A 263 -3.68 49.95 31.58
N GLY A 264 -4.39 48.99 30.98
CA GLY A 264 -5.34 49.22 29.88
C GLY A 264 -4.80 49.38 28.46
N LYS A 265 -4.91 48.31 27.66
CA LYS A 265 -5.52 48.36 26.32
C LYS A 265 -5.84 46.95 25.82
N LYS A 266 -7.08 46.79 25.35
CA LYS A 266 -7.60 45.66 24.56
C LYS A 266 -6.66 45.37 23.40
N ASP A 267 -6.27 44.11 23.21
CA ASP A 267 -5.71 43.67 21.95
C ASP A 267 -6.38 42.41 21.43
N LYS A 268 -6.65 42.46 20.13
CA LYS A 268 -7.30 41.45 19.30
C LYS A 268 -6.48 40.16 19.29
N ASP A 269 -7.18 39.03 19.29
CA ASP A 269 -6.66 37.73 18.88
C ASP A 269 -6.05 37.83 17.46
N LYS A 270 -4.73 38.01 17.40
CA LYS A 270 -3.92 37.68 16.23
C LYS A 270 -3.22 36.37 16.53
N ALA A 271 -3.55 35.35 15.75
CA ALA A 271 -2.77 34.12 15.66
C ALA A 271 -1.28 34.48 15.61
N SER A 272 -0.51 33.99 16.59
CA SER A 272 0.90 34.27 16.72
C SER A 272 1.65 33.73 15.51
N SER A 273 1.99 34.59 14.55
CA SER A 273 3.01 34.27 13.55
C SER A 273 4.30 33.94 14.31
N ARG A 274 4.80 32.70 14.20
CA ARG A 274 6.10 32.31 14.75
C ARG A 274 7.19 33.27 14.25
N ASP A 275 8.23 33.46 15.06
CA ASP A 275 9.42 34.19 14.65
C ASP A 275 9.98 33.56 13.35
N PRO A 276 10.26 34.33 12.29
CA PRO A 276 10.89 33.83 11.06
C PRO A 276 12.12 32.94 11.32
N SER A 277 12.87 33.19 12.40
CA SER A 277 14.00 32.37 12.86
C SER A 277 13.58 30.96 13.28
N GLU A 278 12.46 30.81 13.99
CA GLU A 278 11.91 29.51 14.39
C GLU A 278 11.38 28.74 13.18
N GLN A 279 10.71 29.43 12.25
CA GLN A 279 10.21 28.83 11.02
C GLN A 279 11.36 28.29 10.16
N MET A 280 12.48 29.02 10.05
CA MET A 280 13.67 28.56 9.36
C MET A 280 14.29 27.31 10.01
N LYS A 281 14.41 27.30 11.35
CA LYS A 281 14.92 26.12 12.09
C LYS A 281 14.06 24.88 11.88
N LEU A 282 12.73 25.04 11.87
CA LEU A 282 11.80 23.95 11.58
C LEU A 282 11.97 23.43 10.16
N SER A 283 12.07 24.33 9.17
CA SER A 283 12.30 23.95 7.78
C SER A 283 13.58 23.15 7.59
N LEU A 284 14.67 23.54 8.26
CA LEU A 284 15.94 22.80 8.25
C LEU A 284 15.79 21.43 8.92
N ALA A 285 15.13 21.36 10.08
CA ALA A 285 14.95 20.11 10.81
C ALA A 285 14.14 19.06 10.02
N PHE A 286 13.10 19.49 9.29
CA PHE A 286 12.35 18.61 8.40
C PHE A 286 13.15 18.22 7.16
N GLY A 287 13.88 19.17 6.55
CA GLY A 287 14.72 18.91 5.38
C GLY A 287 15.81 17.87 5.65
N ASP A 288 16.49 17.97 6.79
CA ASP A 288 17.53 17.03 7.22
C ASP A 288 16.99 15.63 7.53
N ALA A 289 15.71 15.52 7.89
CA ALA A 289 15.05 14.26 8.21
C ALA A 289 14.38 13.63 6.99
N THR A 290 15.07 13.60 5.86
CA THR A 290 14.61 12.97 4.62
C THR A 290 15.74 12.19 3.93
N ASN A 291 15.38 11.22 3.10
CA ASN A 291 16.32 10.50 2.23
C ASN A 291 16.58 11.22 0.90
N ILE A 292 16.12 12.47 0.70
CA ILE A 292 16.18 13.14 -0.61
C ILE A 292 17.58 13.14 -1.21
N ASN A 293 18.60 13.42 -0.39
CA ASN A 293 20.01 13.44 -0.81
C ASN A 293 20.57 12.03 -1.07
N LYS A 294 20.03 11.00 -0.40
CA LYS A 294 20.46 9.60 -0.60
C LYS A 294 19.85 9.01 -1.87
N LEU A 295 18.62 9.40 -2.20
CA LEU A 295 17.94 8.97 -3.42
C LEU A 295 18.58 9.61 -4.66
N GLY A 296 18.98 10.88 -4.56
CA GLY A 296 19.78 11.55 -5.59
C GLY A 296 19.17 11.44 -6.99
N MET A 297 19.92 10.86 -7.93
CA MET A 297 19.49 10.69 -9.32
C MET A 297 18.36 9.66 -9.52
N ASN A 298 18.08 8.81 -8.53
CA ASN A 298 16.98 7.85 -8.57
C ASN A 298 15.64 8.46 -8.12
N LEU A 299 15.63 9.75 -7.79
CA LEU A 299 14.44 10.45 -7.36
C LEU A 299 13.56 10.79 -8.58
N GLU A 300 12.52 10.00 -8.82
CA GLU A 300 11.53 10.30 -9.86
C GLU A 300 10.67 11.52 -9.51
N VAL A 301 10.03 12.14 -10.49
CA VAL A 301 9.11 13.27 -10.26
C VAL A 301 7.84 12.74 -9.60
N ASN A 302 7.41 13.36 -8.49
CA ASN A 302 6.16 13.02 -7.84
C ASN A 302 5.54 14.25 -7.16
N ASP A 303 4.39 14.69 -7.68
CA ASP A 303 3.73 15.93 -7.24
C ASP A 303 3.28 15.86 -5.78
N LEU A 304 2.77 14.70 -5.31
CA LEU A 304 2.31 14.55 -3.93
C LEU A 304 3.49 14.72 -2.97
N ARG A 305 4.61 14.08 -3.27
CA ARG A 305 5.82 14.17 -2.45
C ARG A 305 6.30 15.61 -2.35
N ASP A 306 6.37 16.31 -3.47
CA ASP A 306 6.93 17.66 -3.50
C ASP A 306 6.00 18.66 -2.76
N ASP A 307 4.68 18.55 -2.97
CA ASP A 307 3.67 19.33 -2.24
C ASP A 307 3.69 18.99 -0.73
N PHE A 308 3.83 17.71 -0.38
CA PHE A 308 3.91 17.27 1.01
C PHE A 308 5.13 17.85 1.74
N LEU A 309 6.28 17.90 1.08
CA LEU A 309 7.49 18.47 1.66
C LEU A 309 7.36 19.97 1.95
N GLU A 310 6.58 20.70 1.16
CA GLU A 310 6.24 22.09 1.41
C GLU A 310 5.18 22.23 2.51
N TYR A 311 4.13 21.41 2.46
CA TYR A 311 3.11 21.30 3.50
C TYR A 311 3.72 21.05 4.88
N GLU A 312 4.65 20.10 4.98
CA GLU A 312 5.25 19.73 6.27
C GLU A 312 6.09 20.86 6.88
N LYS A 313 6.73 21.68 6.04
CA LYS A 313 7.47 22.87 6.48
C LYS A 313 6.54 24.02 6.86
N SER A 314 5.44 24.20 6.13
CA SER A 314 4.52 25.32 6.31
C SER A 314 3.53 25.13 7.46
N VAL A 315 3.16 23.89 7.77
CA VAL A 315 2.25 23.59 8.87
C VAL A 315 2.91 23.91 10.20
N SER A 316 2.44 25.00 10.82
CA SER A 316 2.73 25.31 12.21
C SER A 316 2.00 24.33 13.11
N SER A 317 2.63 23.20 13.43
CA SER A 317 2.13 22.34 14.50
C SER A 317 2.43 23.00 15.86
N ALA A 318 1.43 23.11 16.74
CA ALA A 318 1.65 23.36 18.17
C ALA A 318 2.43 22.21 18.86
N LEU A 319 2.80 21.19 18.09
CA LEU A 319 3.36 19.92 18.49
C LEU A 319 4.85 19.87 18.15
N PRO A 320 5.66 19.06 18.87
CA PRO A 320 7.03 18.76 18.49
C PRO A 320 7.10 18.17 17.07
N PRO A 321 8.06 18.60 16.22
CA PRO A 321 8.19 18.13 14.84
C PRO A 321 8.28 16.60 14.70
N ALA A 322 8.98 15.94 15.63
CA ALA A 322 9.11 14.49 15.66
C ALA A 322 7.75 13.79 15.87
N ASP A 323 6.94 14.27 16.81
CA ASP A 323 5.62 13.69 17.10
C ASP A 323 4.66 13.94 15.92
N ALA A 324 4.78 15.11 15.28
CA ALA A 324 4.01 15.42 14.07
C ALA A 324 4.36 14.48 12.91
N ARG A 325 5.66 14.24 12.66
CA ARG A 325 6.14 13.28 11.65
C ARG A 325 5.67 11.85 11.95
N LEU A 326 5.71 11.43 13.21
CA LEU A 326 5.27 10.10 13.63
C LEU A 326 3.78 9.87 13.33
N GLY A 327 2.93 10.88 13.54
CA GLY A 327 1.50 10.78 13.25
C GLY A 327 1.21 10.61 11.77
N ARG A 328 1.93 11.37 10.93
CA ARG A 328 1.85 11.26 9.47
C ARG A 328 2.32 9.89 8.98
N TRP A 329 3.39 9.38 9.58
CA TRP A 329 3.93 8.06 9.27
C TRP A 329 2.95 6.93 9.60
N ILE A 330 2.26 6.99 10.74
CA ILE A 330 1.26 5.98 11.12
C ILE A 330 0.13 5.94 10.09
N LEU A 331 -0.38 7.11 9.67
CA LEU A 331 -1.40 7.17 8.62
C LEU A 331 -0.87 6.64 7.27
N LEU A 332 0.34 7.05 6.87
CA LEU A 332 0.99 6.57 5.66
C LEU A 332 1.14 5.03 5.66
N TYR A 333 1.57 4.46 6.78
CA TYR A 333 1.71 3.01 6.97
C TYR A 333 0.37 2.30 6.74
N ALA A 334 -0.71 2.79 7.36
CA ALA A 334 -2.03 2.19 7.22
C ALA A 334 -2.55 2.26 5.77
N ILE A 335 -2.33 3.38 5.07
CA ILE A 335 -2.68 3.55 3.66
C ILE A 335 -1.91 2.55 2.79
N LEU A 336 -0.59 2.44 2.98
CA LEU A 336 0.26 1.50 2.24
C LEU A 336 -0.16 0.04 2.49
N GLN A 337 -0.55 -0.31 3.72
CA GLN A 337 -1.06 -1.64 4.00
C GLN A 337 -2.31 -1.97 3.18
N VAL A 338 -3.28 -1.05 3.11
CA VAL A 338 -4.46 -1.25 2.26
C VAL A 338 -4.09 -1.34 0.79
N LEU A 339 -3.23 -0.45 0.28
CA LEU A 339 -2.83 -0.45 -1.12
C LEU A 339 -2.09 -1.72 -1.51
N SER A 340 -1.30 -2.31 -0.60
CA SER A 340 -0.57 -3.56 -0.85
C SER A 340 -1.50 -4.73 -1.21
N THR A 341 -2.78 -4.69 -0.79
CA THR A 341 -3.75 -5.74 -1.08
C THR A 341 -4.23 -5.78 -2.54
N LEU A 342 -4.02 -4.69 -3.28
CA LEU A 342 -4.52 -4.48 -4.65
C LEU A 342 -3.46 -4.04 -5.67
N SER A 343 -2.36 -3.44 -5.22
CA SER A 343 -1.33 -2.87 -6.10
C SER A 343 -0.29 -3.86 -6.62
N VAL A 344 -0.18 -5.03 -5.99
CA VAL A 344 0.79 -6.05 -6.39
C VAL A 344 0.08 -7.09 -7.24
N ASP A 345 0.36 -7.06 -8.55
CA ASP A 345 -0.09 -8.11 -9.46
C ASP A 345 0.52 -9.46 -9.08
N THR A 346 -0.18 -10.55 -9.41
CA THR A 346 0.35 -11.89 -9.23
C THR A 346 1.62 -12.10 -10.05
N ILE A 347 2.66 -12.62 -9.40
CA ILE A 347 3.96 -12.89 -10.02
C ILE A 347 3.83 -14.02 -11.05
N GLY A 348 4.54 -13.89 -12.18
CA GLY A 348 4.66 -14.96 -13.18
C GLY A 348 3.67 -14.87 -14.34
N ILE A 349 2.80 -13.85 -14.37
CA ILE A 349 1.95 -13.56 -15.53
C ILE A 349 2.74 -12.85 -16.63
N ALA A 350 2.41 -13.15 -17.89
CA ALA A 350 3.07 -12.60 -19.07
C ALA A 350 2.44 -11.27 -19.52
N HIS A 351 1.13 -11.09 -19.34
CA HIS A 351 0.37 -9.98 -19.93
C HIS A 351 -0.27 -9.07 -18.87
N SER A 352 0.53 -8.39 -18.04
CA SER A 352 0.04 -7.45 -17.00
C SER A 352 -0.14 -6.00 -17.45
N ASP A 353 0.51 -5.60 -18.54
CA ASP A 353 0.56 -4.22 -19.00
C ASP A 353 -0.76 -3.74 -19.62
N GLY A 354 -1.15 -2.50 -19.34
CA GLY A 354 -2.32 -1.86 -19.95
C GLY A 354 -3.67 -2.47 -19.56
N VAL A 355 -3.71 -3.22 -18.46
CA VAL A 355 -4.92 -3.92 -18.00
C VAL A 355 -5.73 -3.06 -17.01
N PRO A 356 -7.03 -2.79 -17.27
CA PRO A 356 -7.83 -1.89 -16.42
C PRO A 356 -8.43 -2.56 -15.18
N TYR A 357 -8.29 -3.88 -15.03
CA TYR A 357 -8.83 -4.68 -13.94
C TYR A 357 -7.72 -5.27 -13.06
N PHE A 358 -8.04 -5.61 -11.81
CA PHE A 358 -7.06 -6.14 -10.84
C PHE A 358 -6.56 -7.54 -11.22
N LEU A 359 -5.26 -7.77 -11.03
CA LEU A 359 -4.55 -9.02 -11.35
C LEU A 359 -3.97 -9.70 -10.10
N CYS A 360 -4.57 -9.47 -8.93
CA CYS A 360 -4.10 -9.95 -7.64
C CYS A 360 -5.09 -10.91 -6.92
N PRO A 361 -5.69 -11.90 -7.60
CA PRO A 361 -6.62 -12.83 -6.97
C PRO A 361 -5.89 -13.77 -5.98
N SER A 362 -6.67 -14.39 -5.10
CA SER A 362 -6.16 -15.48 -4.28
C SER A 362 -6.01 -16.75 -5.13
N LEU A 363 -4.82 -17.36 -5.09
CA LEU A 363 -4.51 -18.58 -5.84
C LEU A 363 -4.63 -19.88 -5.03
N SER A 364 -4.98 -19.79 -3.74
CA SER A 364 -4.93 -20.90 -2.77
C SER A 364 -5.77 -22.15 -3.10
N ASN A 365 -6.62 -22.12 -4.12
CA ASN A 365 -7.40 -23.29 -4.55
C ASN A 365 -7.14 -23.68 -6.01
N CYS A 366 -6.17 -23.03 -6.68
CA CYS A 366 -5.80 -23.40 -8.04
C CYS A 366 -5.19 -24.81 -8.05
N PRO A 367 -5.34 -25.56 -9.16
CA PRO A 367 -4.72 -26.87 -9.30
C PRO A 367 -3.20 -26.81 -9.05
N PRO A 368 -2.59 -27.84 -8.45
CA PRO A 368 -1.18 -27.82 -8.06
C PRO A 368 -0.22 -28.29 -9.17
N TRP A 369 -0.72 -28.49 -10.39
CA TRP A 369 0.00 -29.10 -11.51
C TRP A 369 0.27 -28.11 -12.63
#